data_AF-X1PJC2-F1
#
_entry.id   AF-X1PJC2-F1
#
_cell.length_a   1.000
_cell.length_b   1.000
_cell.length_c   1.000
_cell.angle_alpha   90.00
_cell.angle_beta   90.00
_cell.angle_gamma   90.00
#
_symmetry.space_group_name_H-M   'P 1'
#
loop_
_entity.id
_entity.type
_entity.pdbx_description
1 polymer ?
#
loop_
_entity_poly.entity_id
_entity_poly.type
_entity_poly.pdbx_seq_one_letter_code
_entity_poly.pdbx_strand_id
1 'polypeptide(L)' 'MLTVLAPAKLNLTLEVLAKRPDGYHEIRSVIQTINLYDSLCFQLDQKVTFK' A
#
# COMPACT_ATOMS: atom_id res chain seq x y z
N MET A 1 11.40 1.91 -21.12
CA MET A 1 10.17 2.33 -20.43
C MET A 1 9.56 1.10 -19.82
N LEU A 2 9.37 1.09 -18.50
CA LEU A 2 8.79 -0.03 -17.76
C LEU A 2 7.45 0.43 -17.20
N THR A 3 6.38 -0.33 -17.43
CA THR A 3 5.07 -0.08 -16.84
C THR A 3 4.72 -1.23 -15.92
N VAL A 4 4.31 -0.92 -14.70
CA VAL A 4 3.87 -1.91 -13.69
C VAL A 4 2.54 -1.48 -13.10
N LEU A 5 1.73 -2.45 -12.71
CA LEU A 5 0.45 -2.21 -12.03
C LEU A 5 0.66 -2.24 -10.51
N ALA A 6 0.12 -1.24 -9.81
CA ALA A 6 0.09 -1.19 -8.36
C ALA A 6 -1.35 -1.47 -7.88
N PRO A 7 -1.66 -2.71 -7.44
CA PRO A 7 -3.02 -3.08 -7.11
C PRO A 7 -3.51 -2.45 -5.82
N ALA A 8 -4.79 -2.05 -5.81
CA ALA A 8 -5.50 -1.62 -4.63
C ALA A 8 -5.87 -2.80 -3.73
N LYS A 9 -6.19 -2.49 -2.46
CA LYS A 9 -6.69 -3.46 -1.48
C LYS A 9 -7.99 -2.97 -0.85
N LEU A 10 -8.81 -3.93 -0.43
CA LEU A 10 -9.94 -3.71 0.48
C LEU A 10 -9.68 -4.42 1.81
N ASN A 11 -10.15 -3.81 2.89
CA ASN A 11 -10.32 -4.48 4.17
C ASN A 11 -11.74 -5.05 4.18
N LEU A 12 -11.92 -6.35 3.96
CA LEU A 12 -13.24 -7.00 3.97
C LEU A 12 -13.83 -7.03 5.39
N THR A 13 -12.96 -7.09 6.39
CA THR A 13 -13.30 -6.85 7.79
C THR A 13 -12.25 -5.92 8.39
N LEU A 14 -12.62 -5.16 9.42
CA LEU A 14 -11.67 -4.41 10.23
C LEU A 14 -12.21 -4.30 11.65
N GLU A 15 -11.42 -4.79 12.60
CA GLU A 15 -11.70 -4.72 14.02
C GLU A 15 -10.56 -3.97 14.71
N VAL A 16 -10.91 -3.06 15.61
CA VAL A 16 -9.98 -2.36 16.49
C VAL A 16 -10.03 -3.04 17.85
N LEU A 17 -8.94 -3.67 18.27
CA LEU A 17 -8.90 -4.50 19.47
C LEU A 17 -8.52 -3.70 20.72
N ALA A 18 -7.50 -2.85 20.60
CA ALA A 18 -7.01 -2.05 21.72
C ALA A 18 -6.25 -0.80 21.24
N LYS A 19 -6.20 0.24 22.09
CA LYS A 19 -5.26 1.35 21.92
C LYS A 19 -3.91 0.96 22.52
N ARG A 20 -2.83 1.16 21.76
CA ARG A 20 -1.45 0.87 22.16
C ARG A 20 -0.81 2.07 22.88
N PRO A 21 0.21 1.86 23.73
CA PRO A 21 0.92 2.95 24.41
C PRO A 21 1.65 3.92 23.48
N ASP A 22 1.98 3.50 22.26
CA ASP A 22 2.65 4.32 21.24
C ASP A 22 1.70 5.23 20.43
N GLY A 23 0.41 5.26 20.80
CA GLY A 23 -0.60 6.10 20.15
C GLY A 23 -1.32 5.43 18.97
N TYR A 24 -0.95 4.21 18.60
CA TYR A 24 -1.62 3.44 17.55
C TYR A 24 -2.72 2.51 18.11
N HIS A 25 -3.36 1.75 17.22
CA HIS A 25 -4.32 0.72 17.61
C HIS A 25 -3.85 -0.67 17.16
N GLU A 26 -4.08 -1.66 18.00
CA GLU A 26 -4.04 -3.05 17.59
C GLU A 26 -5.28 -3.35 16.75
N ILE A 27 -5.07 -3.90 15.55
CA ILE A 27 -6.15 -4.18 14.59
C ILE A 27 -6.11 -5.63 14.14
N ARG A 28 -7.29 -6.17 13.82
CA ARG A 28 -7.46 -7.43 13.10
C ARG A 28 -8.29 -7.20 11.85
N SER A 29 -7.87 -7.72 10.71
CA SER A 29 -8.52 -7.47 9.42
C SER A 29 -8.30 -8.64 8.46
N VAL A 30 -9.31 -8.94 7.64
CA VAL A 30 -9.15 -9.72 6.40
C VAL A 30 -8.94 -8.75 5.25
N ILE A 31 -7.78 -8.82 4.62
CA ILE A 31 -7.38 -7.91 3.53
C ILE A 31 -7.36 -8.68 2.20
N GLN A 32 -7.95 -8.09 1.17
CA GLN A 32 -8.00 -8.66 -0.18
C GLN A 32 -7.49 -7.65 -1.21
N THR A 33 -6.53 -8.08 -2.02
CA THR A 33 -6.11 -7.36 -3.23
C THR A 33 -7.20 -7.47 -4.30
N ILE A 34 -7.53 -6.37 -4.96
CA ILE A 34 -8.57 -6.33 -5.99
C ILE A 34 -8.00 -5.97 -7.36
N ASN A 35 -8.78 -6.19 -8.42
CA ASN A 35 -8.40 -5.89 -9.80
C ASN A 35 -8.56 -4.40 -10.19
N LEU A 36 -8.35 -3.50 -9.24
CA LEU A 36 -8.25 -2.05 -9.44
C LEU A 36 -6.80 -1.65 -9.21
N TYR A 37 -6.22 -0.84 -10.10
CA TYR A 37 -4.78 -0.57 -10.09
C TYR A 37 -4.49 0.90 -10.41
N ASP A 38 -3.43 1.42 -9.82
CA ASP A 38 -2.66 2.50 -10.44
C ASP A 38 -1.69 1.91 -11.48
N SER A 39 -1.41 2.66 -12.54
CA SER A 39 -0.41 2.30 -13.55
C SER A 39 0.82 3.18 -13.38
N LEU A 40 1.94 2.58 -12.99
CA LEU A 40 3.19 3.29 -12.73
C LEU A 40 4.11 3.13 -13.93
N CYS A 41 4.52 4.26 -14.53
CA CYS A 41 5.42 4.31 -15.67
C CYS A 41 6.80 4.81 -15.25
N PHE A 42 7.83 4.03 -15.54
CA PHE A 42 9.21 4.31 -15.21
C PHE A 42 10.06 4.45 -16.47
N GLN A 43 10.99 5.39 -16.41
CA GLN A 43 12.05 5.57 -17.39
C GLN A 43 13.39 5.61 -16.66
N LEU A 44 14.43 5.08 -17.30
CA LEU A 44 15.77 5.10 -16.74
C LEU A 44 16.28 6.54 -16.74
N ASP A 45 16.74 7.02 -15.59
CA ASP A 45 17.50 8.26 -15.49
C ASP A 45 19.00 7.95 -15.47
N GLN A 46 19.82 8.83 -16.05
CA GLN A 46 21.27 8.70 -16.10
C GLN A 46 21.94 9.09 -14.77
N LYS A 47 21.20 9.72 -13.86
CA LYS A 47 21.71 10.18 -12.56
C LYS A 47 20.78 9.73 -11.45
N VAL A 48 21.36 9.25 -10.35
CA VAL A 48 20.63 8.97 -9.11
C VAL A 48 20.82 10.18 -8.20
N THR A 49 19.72 10.87 -7.87
CA THR A 49 19.74 12.04 -6.99
C THR A 49 18.95 11.72 -5.72
N PHE A 50 19.58 11.89 -4.56
CA PHE A 50 18.89 11.85 -3.27
C PHE A 50 18.58 13.30 -2.86
N LYS A 51 17.36 13.54 -2.38
CA LYS A 51 17.01 14.82 -1.74
C LYS A 51 17.38 14.77 -0.26
#